data_AF-A0A1A0UQ67-F1
#
_entry.id   AF-A0A1A0UQ67-F1
#
_cell.length_a   1.000
_cell.length_b   1.000
_cell.length_c   1.000
_cell.angle_alpha   90.00
_cell.angle_beta   90.00
_cell.angle_gamma   90.00
#
_symmetry.space_group_name_H-M   'P 1'
#
loop_
_entity.id
_entity.type
_entity.pdbx_description
1 polymer ?
#
loop_
_entity_poly.entity_id
_entity_poly.type
_entity_poly.pdbx_seq_one_letter_code
_entity_poly.pdbx_strand_id
1 'polypeptide(L)'
;MTIVERVAKNVDHAAVQRIQQDEAARATAERIAALRHIVFRKAASNRNVQALTSETAAARLLTSAGNSADGFLVLGILRVAIDKRWHSVVLAGIRYFGEHPVAARIQELWNLTTDRETV
;
A
#
# COMPACT_ATOMS: atom_id res chain seq x y z
N MET A 1 49.51 6.64 6.39
CA MET A 1 48.13 7.02 6.75
C MET A 1 47.57 7.83 5.61
N THR A 2 46.68 7.24 4.82
CA THR A 2 46.13 7.88 3.60
C THR A 2 44.96 8.80 3.96
N ILE A 3 44.66 9.78 3.11
CA ILE A 3 43.54 10.71 3.30
C ILE A 3 42.21 9.95 3.48
N VAL A 4 42.07 8.79 2.81
CA VAL A 4 40.90 7.91 2.88
C VAL A 4 40.68 7.33 4.29
N GLU A 5 41.75 6.95 5.00
CA GLU A 5 41.68 6.44 6.38
C GLU A 5 41.29 7.52 7.41
N ARG A 6 41.65 8.79 7.15
CA ARG A 6 41.22 9.92 8.01
C ARG A 6 39.74 10.26 7.81
N VAL A 7 39.24 10.18 6.58
CA VAL A 7 37.84 10.46 6.27
C VAL A 7 36.93 9.40 6.91
N ALA A 8 37.29 8.13 6.86
CA ALA A 8 36.52 7.05 7.48
C ALA A 8 36.38 7.20 9.01
N LYS A 9 37.36 7.80 9.70
CA LYS A 9 37.30 8.06 11.15
C LYS A 9 36.45 9.27 11.56
N ASN A 10 36.17 10.19 10.62
CA ASN A 10 35.42 11.42 10.86
C ASN A 10 33.96 11.34 10.37
N VAL A 11 33.58 10.25 9.70
CA VAL A 11 32.19 10.00 9.31
C VAL A 11 31.45 9.43 10.52
N ASP A 12 30.48 10.20 11.03
CA ASP A 12 29.50 9.68 11.97
C ASP A 12 28.61 8.69 11.22
N HIS A 13 28.97 7.41 11.30
CA HIS A 13 28.23 6.32 10.67
C HIS A 13 26.78 6.25 11.14
N ALA A 14 26.47 6.70 12.37
CA ALA A 14 25.09 6.76 12.84
C ALA A 14 24.32 7.89 12.16
N ALA A 15 24.94 9.05 11.93
CA ALA A 15 24.34 10.14 11.16
C ALA A 15 24.09 9.73 9.70
N VAL A 16 25.04 9.05 9.05
CA VAL A 16 24.87 8.52 7.69
C VAL A 16 23.75 7.48 7.63
N GLN A 17 23.68 6.57 8.60
CA GLN A 17 22.61 5.57 8.67
C GLN A 17 21.23 6.23 8.85
N ARG A 18 21.11 7.28 9.69
CA ARG A 18 19.84 8.02 9.83
C ARG A 18 19.42 8.69 8.52
N ILE A 19 20.36 9.33 7.82
CA ILE A 19 20.08 9.96 6.51
C ILE A 19 19.59 8.90 5.51
N GLN A 20 20.26 7.75 5.45
CA GLN A 20 19.85 6.65 4.57
C GLN A 20 18.48 6.08 4.94
N GLN A 21 18.18 5.95 6.23
CA GLN A 21 16.85 5.53 6.71
C GLN A 21 15.76 6.54 6.35
N ASP A 22 16.04 7.85 6.52
CA ASP A 22 15.12 8.92 6.16
C ASP A 22 14.86 8.95 4.64
N GLU A 23 15.90 8.79 3.83
CA GLU A 23 15.78 8.68 2.37
C GLU A 23 14.97 7.45 1.96
N ALA A 24 15.25 6.28 2.57
CA ALA A 24 14.49 5.06 2.31
C ALA A 24 13.02 5.20 2.72
N ALA A 25 12.74 5.88 3.85
CA ALA A 25 11.39 6.15 4.32
C ALA A 25 10.63 7.10 3.37
N ARG A 26 11.30 8.14 2.85
CA ARG A 26 10.73 9.06 1.85
C ARG A 26 10.43 8.35 0.54
N ALA A 27 11.40 7.59 0.00
CA ALA A 27 11.21 6.82 -1.22
C ALA A 27 10.04 5.83 -1.11
N THR A 28 9.89 5.18 0.06
CA THR A 28 8.76 4.29 0.34
C THR A 28 7.43 5.05 0.37
N ALA A 29 7.38 6.21 1.04
CA ALA A 29 6.17 7.03 1.09
C ALA A 29 5.76 7.53 -0.30
N GLU A 30 6.72 7.97 -1.12
CA GLU A 30 6.50 8.36 -2.51
C GLU A 30 5.99 7.19 -3.36
N ARG A 31 6.56 5.98 -3.18
CA ARG A 31 6.11 4.77 -3.87
C ARG A 31 4.67 4.43 -3.51
N ILE A 32 4.32 4.48 -2.22
CA ILE A 32 2.94 4.28 -1.74
C ILE A 32 2.01 5.31 -2.38
N ALA A 33 2.38 6.59 -2.39
CA ALA A 33 1.55 7.65 -2.98
C ALA A 33 1.33 7.43 -4.48
N ALA A 34 2.39 7.07 -5.22
CA ALA A 34 2.31 6.76 -6.64
C ALA A 34 1.41 5.55 -6.92
N LEU A 35 1.57 4.45 -6.17
CA LEU A 35 0.73 3.26 -6.31
C LEU A 35 -0.74 3.56 -6.01
N ARG A 36 -1.02 4.30 -4.94
CA ARG A 36 -2.40 4.71 -4.60
C ARG A 36 -3.02 5.56 -5.70
N HIS A 37 -2.26 6.51 -6.24
CA HIS A 37 -2.73 7.32 -7.35
C HIS A 37 -3.05 6.44 -8.57
N ILE A 38 -2.12 5.57 -8.99
CA ILE A 38 -2.29 4.73 -10.17
C ILE A 38 -3.46 3.75 -10.04
N VAL A 39 -3.55 3.06 -8.90
CA VAL A 39 -4.54 1.99 -8.67
C VAL A 39 -5.93 2.57 -8.43
N PHE A 40 -6.04 3.62 -7.62
CA PHE A 40 -7.34 4.12 -7.16
C PHE A 40 -7.82 5.38 -7.89
N ARG A 41 -7.15 5.82 -8.97
CA ARG A 41 -7.56 7.00 -9.75
C ARG A 41 -9.02 6.95 -10.19
N LYS A 42 -9.50 5.76 -10.58
CA LYS A 42 -10.87 5.52 -11.05
C LYS A 42 -11.73 4.77 -10.03
N ALA A 43 -11.27 4.63 -8.79
CA ALA A 43 -12.04 3.96 -7.76
C ALA A 43 -13.36 4.69 -7.54
N ALA A 44 -14.45 3.94 -7.40
CA ALA A 44 -15.76 4.53 -7.12
C ALA A 44 -15.74 5.18 -5.73
N SER A 45 -16.22 6.42 -5.66
CA SER A 45 -16.52 7.10 -4.40
C SER A 45 -18.02 7.07 -4.20
N ASN A 46 -18.53 6.02 -3.56
CA ASN A 46 -19.95 5.89 -3.26
C ASN A 46 -20.20 5.93 -1.74
N ARG A 47 -21.44 6.22 -1.35
CA ARG A 47 -21.85 6.33 0.05
C ARG A 47 -21.60 5.03 0.83
N ASN A 48 -21.79 3.89 0.19
CA ASN A 48 -21.63 2.58 0.82
C ASN A 48 -20.17 2.30 1.20
N VAL A 49 -19.21 2.64 0.33
CA VAL A 49 -17.76 2.54 0.61
C VAL A 49 -17.35 3.49 1.72
N GLN A 50 -17.87 4.72 1.73
CA GLN A 50 -17.59 5.70 2.78
C GLN A 50 -18.14 5.29 4.16
N ALA A 51 -19.23 4.51 4.17
CA ALA A 51 -19.86 4.00 5.39
C ALA A 51 -19.21 2.70 5.91
N LEU A 52 -18.17 2.18 5.27
CA LEU A 52 -17.49 0.96 5.71
C LEU A 52 -16.73 1.19 7.01
N THR A 53 -17.22 0.60 8.09
CA THR A 53 -16.61 0.65 9.43
C THR A 53 -16.07 -0.70 9.91
N SER A 54 -16.41 -1.79 9.22
CA SER A 54 -15.99 -3.15 9.57
C SER A 54 -15.59 -3.99 8.35
N GLU A 55 -14.68 -4.94 8.60
CA GLU A 55 -14.21 -5.86 7.58
C GLU A 55 -15.33 -6.75 7.03
N THR A 56 -16.27 -7.19 7.88
CA THR A 56 -17.42 -8.00 7.45
C THR A 56 -18.34 -7.24 6.50
N ALA A 57 -18.59 -5.95 6.75
CA ALA A 57 -19.40 -5.12 5.85
C ALA A 57 -18.69 -4.94 4.50
N ALA A 58 -17.37 -4.72 4.53
CA ALA A 58 -16.56 -4.60 3.33
C ALA A 58 -16.53 -5.91 2.52
N ALA A 59 -16.41 -7.07 3.17
CA ALA A 59 -16.44 -8.37 2.50
C ALA A 59 -17.79 -8.63 1.80
N ARG A 60 -18.92 -8.33 2.46
CA ARG A 60 -20.26 -8.44 1.84
C ARG A 60 -20.39 -7.53 0.63
N LEU A 61 -19.95 -6.27 0.76
CA LEU A 61 -19.99 -5.32 -0.35
C LEU A 61 -19.07 -5.75 -1.50
N LEU A 62 -17.92 -6.35 -1.19
CA LEU A 62 -16.97 -6.87 -2.18
C LEU A 62 -17.58 -8.03 -2.97
N THR A 63 -18.25 -8.98 -2.31
CA THR A 63 -18.97 -10.07 -2.98
C THR A 63 -20.05 -9.51 -3.92
N SER A 64 -20.84 -8.54 -3.46
CA SER A 64 -21.85 -7.90 -4.30
C SER A 64 -21.23 -7.21 -5.52
N ALA A 65 -20.14 -6.45 -5.33
CA ALA A 65 -19.45 -5.76 -6.40
C ALA A 65 -18.84 -6.73 -7.42
N GLY A 66 -18.26 -7.84 -6.94
CA GLY A 66 -17.70 -8.89 -7.78
C GLY A 66 -18.77 -9.59 -8.63
N ASN A 67 -19.94 -9.88 -8.04
CA ASN A 67 -21.06 -10.48 -8.76
C ASN A 67 -21.63 -9.54 -9.85
N SER A 68 -21.53 -8.23 -9.67
CA SER A 68 -21.92 -7.22 -10.66
C SER A 68 -20.79 -6.84 -11.62
N ALA A 69 -19.61 -7.48 -11.52
CA ALA A 69 -18.40 -7.15 -12.28
C ALA A 69 -18.00 -5.65 -12.19
N ASP A 70 -18.35 -4.96 -11.10
CA ASP A 70 -18.05 -3.55 -10.91
C ASP A 70 -16.64 -3.37 -10.35
N GLY A 71 -15.65 -3.39 -11.25
CA GLY A 71 -14.24 -3.22 -10.89
C GLY A 71 -13.93 -1.88 -10.21
N PHE A 72 -14.70 -0.81 -10.48
CA PHE A 72 -14.47 0.48 -9.82
C PHE A 72 -14.94 0.47 -8.38
N LEU A 73 -16.07 -0.19 -8.10
CA LEU A 73 -16.54 -0.42 -6.74
C LEU A 73 -15.58 -1.32 -5.95
N VAL A 74 -15.09 -2.41 -6.57
CA VAL A 74 -14.06 -3.26 -5.95
C VAL A 74 -12.82 -2.42 -5.56
N LEU A 75 -12.34 -1.55 -6.44
CA LEU A 75 -11.23 -0.64 -6.12
C LEU A 75 -11.55 0.34 -4.98
N GLY A 76 -12.78 0.86 -4.92
CA GLY A 76 -13.23 1.71 -3.82
C GLY A 76 -13.18 1.00 -2.47
N ILE A 77 -13.66 -0.24 -2.42
CA ILE A 77 -13.63 -1.08 -1.21
C ILE A 77 -12.18 -1.38 -0.80
N LEU A 78 -11.34 -1.75 -1.77
CA LEU A 78 -9.93 -2.08 -1.51
C LEU A 78 -9.12 -0.90 -0.99
N ARG A 79 -9.42 0.33 -1.44
CA ARG A 79 -8.81 1.53 -0.89
C ARG A 79 -9.04 1.62 0.63
N VAL A 80 -10.28 1.45 1.07
CA VAL A 80 -10.63 1.48 2.50
C VAL A 80 -10.02 0.29 3.25
N ALA A 81 -10.04 -0.90 2.64
CA ALA A 81 -9.48 -2.10 3.23
C ALA A 81 -7.97 -1.99 3.52
N ILE A 82 -7.21 -1.39 2.59
CA ILE A 82 -5.77 -1.11 2.82
C ILE A 82 -5.60 -0.11 3.96
N ASP A 83 -6.37 0.97 3.98
CA ASP A 83 -6.30 1.99 5.04
C ASP A 83 -6.64 1.44 6.42
N LYS A 84 -7.55 0.47 6.48
CA LYS A 84 -8.01 -0.19 7.71
C LYS A 84 -7.27 -1.50 8.01
N ARG A 85 -6.32 -1.90 7.17
CA ARG A 85 -5.57 -3.17 7.28
C ARG A 85 -6.45 -4.43 7.33
N TRP A 86 -7.53 -4.44 6.55
CA TRP A 86 -8.45 -5.58 6.42
C TRP A 86 -7.89 -6.62 5.45
N HIS A 87 -7.04 -7.50 5.98
CA HIS A 87 -6.27 -8.47 5.22
C HIS A 87 -7.14 -9.36 4.33
N SER A 88 -8.27 -9.86 4.84
CA SER A 88 -9.09 -10.84 4.11
C SER A 88 -9.77 -10.19 2.90
N VAL A 89 -10.19 -8.93 3.04
CA VAL A 89 -10.80 -8.15 1.95
C VAL A 89 -9.78 -7.81 0.88
N VAL A 90 -8.55 -7.45 1.28
CA VAL A 90 -7.46 -7.19 0.32
C VAL A 90 -7.11 -8.43 -0.49
N LEU A 91 -6.91 -9.58 0.15
CA LEU A 91 -6.62 -10.84 -0.54
C LEU A 91 -7.75 -11.23 -1.51
N ALA A 92 -9.01 -11.10 -1.09
CA ALA A 92 -10.15 -11.40 -1.94
C ALA A 92 -10.20 -10.49 -3.18
N GLY A 93 -9.92 -9.19 -3.05
CA GLY A 93 -9.89 -8.29 -4.19
C GLY A 93 -8.68 -8.50 -5.12
N ILE A 94 -7.53 -8.91 -4.59
CA ILE A 94 -6.39 -9.33 -5.43
C ILE A 94 -6.80 -10.53 -6.30
N ARG A 95 -7.46 -11.53 -5.71
CA ARG A 95 -7.99 -12.70 -6.44
C ARG A 95 -9.02 -12.30 -7.50
N TYR A 96 -9.89 -11.34 -7.20
CA TYR A 96 -10.88 -10.82 -8.17
C TYR A 96 -10.21 -10.28 -9.45
N PHE A 97 -9.10 -9.53 -9.30
CA PHE A 97 -8.38 -9.00 -10.46
C PHE A 97 -7.49 -10.03 -11.16
N GLY A 98 -7.13 -11.14 -10.49
CA GLY A 98 -6.38 -12.24 -11.07
C GLY A 98 -5.09 -11.79 -11.75
N GLU A 99 -4.96 -12.07 -13.05
CA GLU A 99 -3.77 -11.71 -13.85
C GLU A 99 -3.72 -10.23 -14.26
N HIS A 100 -4.75 -9.44 -13.95
CA HIS A 100 -4.77 -8.03 -14.30
C HIS A 100 -3.62 -7.29 -13.58
N PRO A 101 -2.86 -6.40 -14.25
CA PRO A 101 -1.70 -5.70 -13.65
C PRO A 101 -2.00 -4.93 -12.35
N VAL A 102 -3.27 -4.60 -12.13
CA VAL A 102 -3.76 -3.97 -10.90
C VAL A 102 -3.61 -4.88 -9.68
N ALA A 103 -3.77 -6.20 -9.82
CA ALA A 103 -3.59 -7.16 -8.72
C ALA A 103 -2.17 -7.08 -8.14
N ALA A 104 -1.15 -7.10 -9.01
CA ALA A 104 0.25 -6.97 -8.62
C ALA A 104 0.54 -5.63 -7.90
N ARG A 105 -0.05 -4.53 -8.38
CA ARG A 105 0.10 -3.21 -7.76
C ARG A 105 -0.59 -3.11 -6.41
N ILE A 106 -1.74 -3.77 -6.24
CA ILE A 106 -2.44 -3.87 -4.95
C ILE A 106 -1.61 -4.70 -3.96
N GLN A 107 -1.04 -5.82 -4.40
CA GLN A 107 -0.15 -6.65 -3.57
C GLN A 107 1.10 -5.87 -3.13
N GLU A 108 1.74 -5.17 -4.06
CA GLU A 108 2.89 -4.32 -3.75
C GLU A 108 2.52 -3.23 -2.72
N LEU A 109 1.41 -2.54 -2.96
CA LEU A 109 0.91 -1.52 -2.03
C LEU A 109 0.61 -2.11 -0.65
N TRP A 110 0.00 -3.29 -0.58
CA TRP A 110 -0.29 -3.98 0.66
C TRP A 110 0.98 -4.23 1.46
N ASN A 111 1.98 -4.87 0.85
CA ASN A 111 3.27 -5.18 1.49
C ASN A 111 3.94 -3.91 2.04
N LEU A 112 4.03 -2.85 1.23
CA LEU A 112 4.63 -1.58 1.64
C LEU A 112 3.90 -0.90 2.82
N THR A 113 2.60 -1.19 3.01
CA THR A 113 1.81 -0.61 4.12
C THR A 113 1.78 -1.47 5.38
N THR A 114 2.05 -2.78 5.26
CA THR A 114 2.06 -3.73 6.38
C THR A 114 3.44 -4.04 6.93
N ASP A 115 4.48 -4.03 6.09
CA ASP A 115 5.86 -4.35 6.50
C ASP A 115 6.49 -3.28 7.40
N ARG A 116 5.75 -2.22 7.72
CA ARG A 116 6.18 -1.10 8.56
C ARG A 116 6.13 -1.39 10.07
N GLU A 117 5.70 -2.59 10.49
CA GLU A 117 5.68 -2.99 11.91
C GLU A 117 6.95 -3.72 12.39
N THR A 118 7.97 -3.90 11.55
CA THR A 118 9.20 -4.62 11.94
C THR A 118 10.46 -3.76 11.81
N VAL A 119 10.49 -2.60 12.46
CA VAL A 119 11.73 -1.84 12.70
C VAL A 119 11.76 -1.32 14.13
#